data_AF-A0A413N524-F1
#
_entry.id   AF-A0A413N524-F1
#
_cell.length_a   1.000
_cell.length_b   1.000
_cell.length_c   1.000
_cell.angle_alpha   90.00
_cell.angle_beta   90.00
_cell.angle_gamma   90.00
#
_symmetry.space_group_name_H-M   'P 1'
#
loop_
_entity.id
_entity.type
_entity.pdbx_description
1 polymer ?
#
loop_
_entity_poly.entity_id
_entity_poly.type
_entity_poly.pdbx_seq_one_letter_code
_entity_poly.pdbx_strand_id
1 'polypeptide(L)'
;CLGSLSKEAFRQAVKDERAMELCFEYTRRYDLIRWGEYVKNMNELAPRALQGANANWSTGPNYSVYTFFQITDAYNYFPIPDSEMSVNKAITQNNLGW
;
A
#
# COMPACT_ATOMS: atom_id res chain seq x y z
N CYS A 1 -3.13 -4.74 32.08
CA CYS A 1 -4.54 -5.12 31.86
C CYS A 1 -5.12 -4.20 30.79
N LEU A 2 -5.55 -4.75 29.65
CA LEU A 2 -6.11 -4.02 28.49
C LEU A 2 -7.50 -3.41 28.82
N GLY A 3 -7.59 -2.60 29.88
CA GLY A 3 -8.81 -1.92 30.29
C GLY A 3 -9.13 -0.75 29.35
N SER A 4 -10.22 -0.92 28.60
CA SER A 4 -10.93 0.04 27.73
C SER A 4 -10.08 0.96 26.84
N LEU A 5 -9.49 0.39 25.78
CA LEU A 5 -9.13 1.19 24.61
C LEU A 5 -10.40 1.79 23.99
N SER A 6 -10.30 3.00 23.44
CA SER A 6 -11.34 3.49 22.53
C SER A 6 -11.43 2.54 21.32
N LYS A 7 -12.55 2.60 20.59
CA LYS A 7 -12.73 1.80 19.37
C LYS A 7 -11.61 2.07 18.35
N GLU A 8 -11.17 3.32 18.25
CA GLU A 8 -10.11 3.77 17.35
C GLU A 8 -8.76 3.21 17.79
N ALA A 9 -8.44 3.31 19.09
CA ALA A 9 -7.19 2.80 19.64
C ALA A 9 -7.12 1.27 19.53
N PHE A 10 -8.22 0.57 19.80
CA PHE A 10 -8.29 -0.88 19.60
C PHE A 10 -8.11 -1.27 18.14
N ARG A 11 -8.77 -0.55 17.22
CA ARG A 11 -8.61 -0.79 15.78
C ARG A 11 -7.15 -0.60 15.35
N GLN A 12 -6.48 0.43 15.84
CA GLN A 12 -5.07 0.66 15.52
C GLN A 12 -4.19 -0.48 16.06
N ALA A 13 -4.39 -0.88 17.33
CA ALA A 13 -3.66 -2.01 17.91
C ALA A 13 -3.82 -3.29 17.09
N VAL A 14 -5.03 -3.60 16.59
CA VAL A 14 -5.26 -4.76 15.70
C VAL A 14 -4.52 -4.61 14.36
N LYS A 15 -4.47 -3.41 13.77
CA LYS A 15 -3.74 -3.17 12.52
C LYS A 15 -2.23 -3.33 12.69
N ASP A 16 -1.71 -2.91 13.84
CA ASP A 16 -0.30 -3.02 14.18
C ASP A 16 0.07 -4.48 14.45
N GLU A 17 -0.74 -5.21 15.23
CA GLU A 17 -0.53 -6.63 15.50
C GLU A 17 -0.53 -7.46 14.21
N ARG A 18 -1.48 -7.20 13.29
CA ARG A 18 -1.50 -7.87 11.98
C ARG A 18 -0.26 -7.59 11.13
N ALA A 19 0.34 -6.40 11.26
CA ALA A 19 1.55 -6.06 10.54
C ALA A 19 2.77 -6.84 11.06
N MET A 20 2.78 -7.13 12.37
CA MET A 20 3.84 -7.88 13.03
C MET A 20 3.67 -9.39 12.84
N GLU A 21 2.47 -9.91 13.10
CA GLU A 21 2.16 -11.34 13.09
C GLU A 21 2.22 -11.92 11.67
N LEU A 22 1.70 -11.20 10.66
CA LEU A 22 1.60 -11.69 9.27
C LEU A 22 2.62 -11.00 8.36
N CYS A 23 3.76 -10.59 8.93
CA CYS A 23 4.78 -9.85 8.20
C CYS A 23 5.37 -10.71 7.07
N PHE A 24 5.47 -10.13 5.88
CA PHE A 24 5.97 -10.80 4.66
C PHE A 24 5.12 -11.98 4.14
N GLU A 25 3.87 -12.13 4.61
CA GLU A 25 2.93 -13.15 4.14
C GLU A 25 1.96 -12.64 3.05
N TYR A 26 2.35 -11.62 2.30
CA TYR A 26 1.55 -11.04 1.19
C TYR A 26 0.20 -10.43 1.57
N THR A 27 -0.10 -10.27 2.86
CA THR A 27 -1.39 -9.72 3.33
C THR A 27 -1.42 -8.19 3.40
N ARG A 28 -0.28 -7.56 3.69
CA ARG A 28 -0.22 -6.13 4.04
C ARG A 28 -0.80 -5.20 2.98
N ARG A 29 -0.55 -5.47 1.69
CA ARG A 29 -1.10 -4.67 0.59
C ARG A 29 -2.63 -4.65 0.63
N TYR A 30 -3.26 -5.82 0.69
CA TYR A 30 -4.71 -5.95 0.67
C TYR A 30 -5.35 -5.39 1.93
N ASP A 31 -4.69 -5.54 3.08
CA ASP A 31 -5.11 -4.93 4.34
C ASP A 31 -5.15 -3.40 4.24
N LEU A 32 -4.11 -2.78 3.69
CA LEU A 32 -4.11 -1.32 3.51
C LEU A 32 -5.15 -0.84 2.48
N ILE A 33 -5.38 -1.59 1.39
CA ILE A 33 -6.38 -1.24 0.37
C ILE A 33 -7.78 -1.28 0.97
N ARG A 34 -8.16 -2.37 1.66
CA ARG A 34 -9.50 -2.50 2.26
C ARG A 34 -9.74 -1.55 3.44
N TRP A 35 -8.68 -0.98 4.01
CA TRP A 35 -8.78 0.08 5.02
C TRP A 35 -8.79 1.48 4.43
N GLY A 36 -8.58 1.65 3.12
CA GLY A 36 -8.48 2.95 2.47
C GLY A 36 -7.19 3.71 2.80
N GLU A 37 -6.15 3.00 3.23
CA GLU A 37 -4.90 3.58 3.74
C GLU A 37 -3.69 3.32 2.83
N TYR A 38 -3.86 2.55 1.76
CA TYR A 38 -2.75 2.11 0.91
C TYR A 38 -1.99 3.26 0.27
N VAL A 39 -2.68 4.12 -0.49
CA VAL A 39 -2.06 5.24 -1.19
C VAL A 39 -1.44 6.23 -0.21
N LYS A 40 -2.16 6.59 0.85
CA LYS A 40 -1.65 7.48 1.90
C LYS A 40 -0.36 6.94 2.52
N ASN A 41 -0.40 5.71 3.04
CA ASN A 41 0.72 5.15 3.80
C ASN A 41 1.94 4.88 2.90
N MET A 42 1.73 4.48 1.65
CA MET A 42 2.83 4.34 0.69
C MET A 42 3.48 5.69 0.43
N ASN A 43 2.70 6.73 0.10
CA ASN A 43 3.27 8.06 -0.19
C ASN A 43 3.96 8.69 1.03
N GLU A 44 3.51 8.43 2.26
CA GLU A 44 4.19 8.86 3.50
C GLU A 44 5.59 8.22 3.68
N LEU A 45 5.86 7.07 3.05
CA LEU A 45 7.19 6.44 3.06
C LEU A 45 8.16 7.07 2.06
N ALA A 46 7.68 7.70 0.99
CA ALA A 46 8.52 8.33 -0.02
C ALA A 46 9.54 9.35 0.55
N PRO A 47 9.14 10.35 1.36
CA PRO A 47 10.11 11.29 1.94
C PRO A 47 11.07 10.62 2.91
N ARG A 48 10.65 9.55 3.61
CA ARG A 48 11.54 8.77 4.49
C ARG A 48 12.58 8.02 3.68
N ALA A 49 12.20 7.40 2.57
CA ALA A 49 13.13 6.71 1.66
C ALA A 49 14.12 7.67 1.00
N LEU A 50 13.67 8.89 0.69
CA LEU A 50 14.51 9.93 0.12
C LEU A 50 15.56 10.48 1.11
N GLN A 51 15.30 10.42 2.41
CA GLN A 51 16.28 10.85 3.44
C GLN A 51 17.52 9.93 3.51
N GLY A 52 17.49 8.78 2.86
CA GLY A 52 18.64 7.91 2.74
C GLY A 52 19.14 7.38 4.09
N ALA A 53 20.45 7.49 4.33
CA ALA A 53 21.08 7.01 5.55
C ALA A 53 20.49 7.63 6.83
N ASN A 54 19.95 8.86 6.76
CA ASN A 54 19.33 9.54 7.91
C ASN A 54 18.02 8.87 8.37
N ALA A 55 17.43 8.00 7.56
CA ALA A 55 16.21 7.26 7.88
C ALA A 55 16.42 5.73 7.88
N ASN A 56 17.65 5.26 8.08
CA ASN A 56 18.04 3.84 7.99
C ASN A 56 17.83 3.20 6.60
N TRP A 57 17.78 4.03 5.56
CA TRP A 57 17.69 3.60 4.15
C TRP A 57 18.88 4.12 3.37
N SER A 58 20.11 3.75 3.76
CA SER A 58 21.35 4.24 3.15
C SER A 58 21.39 4.18 1.62
N THR A 59 20.66 3.24 1.02
CA THR A 59 20.58 3.02 -0.42
C THR A 59 19.30 3.54 -1.09
N GLY A 60 18.38 4.14 -0.33
CA GLY A 60 17.08 4.61 -0.80
C GLY A 60 17.17 5.59 -1.98
N PRO A 61 17.96 6.68 -1.87
CA PRO A 61 18.21 7.60 -2.97
C PRO A 61 19.05 6.98 -4.09
N ASN A 62 20.05 6.18 -3.74
CA ASN A 62 21.01 5.59 -4.70
C ASN A 62 20.34 4.66 -5.72
N TYR A 63 19.28 3.95 -5.30
CA TYR A 63 18.50 3.08 -6.19
C TYR A 63 17.13 3.65 -6.56
N SER A 64 16.87 4.93 -6.26
CA SER A 64 15.58 5.60 -6.51
C SER A 64 14.36 4.86 -5.95
N VAL A 65 14.55 4.07 -4.88
CA VAL A 65 13.49 3.25 -4.25
C VAL A 65 12.36 4.13 -3.71
N TYR A 66 12.66 5.38 -3.37
CA TYR A 66 11.65 6.34 -2.91
C TYR A 66 10.52 6.54 -3.93
N THR A 67 10.78 6.36 -5.23
CA THR A 67 9.77 6.49 -6.28
C THR A 67 8.76 5.34 -6.27
N PHE A 68 9.14 4.15 -5.80
CA PHE A 68 8.21 3.01 -5.66
C PHE A 68 7.15 3.22 -4.58
N PHE A 69 7.37 4.17 -3.68
CA PHE A 69 6.41 4.58 -2.67
C PHE A 69 5.41 5.65 -3.19
N GLN A 70 5.72 6.28 -4.32
CA GLN A 70 4.87 7.30 -4.94
C GLN A 70 3.85 6.63 -5.85
N ILE A 71 2.64 6.43 -5.33
CA ILE A 71 1.56 5.75 -6.04
C ILE A 71 0.30 6.61 -6.11
N THR A 72 -0.54 6.35 -7.11
CA THR A 72 -1.88 6.94 -7.27
C THR A 72 -2.96 5.93 -6.89
N ASP A 73 -4.22 6.38 -6.88
CA ASP A 73 -5.38 5.52 -6.63
C ASP A 73 -5.56 4.39 -7.65
N ALA A 74 -4.90 4.46 -8.82
CA ALA A 74 -4.88 3.38 -9.81
C ALA A 74 -4.40 2.05 -9.19
N TYR A 75 -3.45 2.09 -8.26
CA TYR A 75 -2.85 0.91 -7.64
C TYR A 75 -3.75 0.21 -6.60
N ASN A 76 -4.95 0.75 -6.32
CA ASN A 76 -5.94 0.02 -5.53
C ASN A 76 -6.52 -1.18 -6.29
N TYR A 77 -6.45 -1.17 -7.62
CA TYR A 77 -6.93 -2.25 -8.49
C TYR A 77 -5.84 -2.68 -9.46
N PHE A 78 -5.87 -3.96 -9.87
CA PHE A 78 -5.04 -4.41 -10.99
C PHE A 78 -5.67 -3.99 -12.32
N PRO A 79 -4.87 -3.72 -13.37
CA PRO A 79 -5.42 -3.54 -14.70
C PRO A 79 -6.10 -4.83 -15.15
N ILE A 80 -7.22 -4.69 -15.86
CA ILE A 80 -7.74 -5.76 -16.70
C ILE A 80 -6.73 -5.97 -17.83
N PRO A 81 -6.23 -7.20 -18.06
CA PRO A 81 -5.25 -7.44 -19.12
C PRO A 81 -5.77 -7.07 -20.51
N ASP A 82 -4.92 -6.48 -21.34
CA ASP A 82 -5.28 -6.10 -22.73
C ASP A 82 -5.78 -7.29 -23.54
N SER A 83 -5.21 -8.48 -23.31
CA SER A 83 -5.66 -9.72 -23.95
C SER A 83 -7.15 -10.00 -23.65
N GLU A 84 -7.58 -9.82 -22.40
CA GLU A 84 -8.97 -10.03 -21.98
C GLU A 84 -9.90 -8.96 -22.55
N MET A 85 -9.47 -7.69 -22.52
CA MET A 85 -10.24 -6.59 -23.12
C MET A 85 -10.37 -6.72 -24.64
N SER A 86 -9.37 -7.29 -25.32
CA SER A 86 -9.38 -7.48 -26.77
C SER A 86 -10.39 -8.52 -27.23
N VAL A 87 -10.64 -9.56 -26.42
CA VAL A 87 -11.57 -10.65 -26.76
C VAL A 87 -12.98 -10.40 -26.26
N ASN A 88 -13.13 -9.84 -25.05
CA ASN A 88 -14.43 -9.59 -24.45
C ASN A 88 -14.90 -8.16 -24.68
N LYS A 89 -15.67 -7.95 -25.75
CA LYS A 89 -16.20 -6.63 -26.14
C LYS A 89 -17.21 -6.03 -25.15
N ALA A 90 -17.68 -6.80 -24.16
CA ALA A 90 -18.50 -6.27 -23.07
C ALA A 90 -17.67 -5.46 -22.06
N ILE A 91 -16.35 -5.64 -22.03
CA ILE A 91 -15.44 -4.82 -21.23
C ILE A 91 -15.11 -3.57 -22.05
N THR A 92 -15.71 -2.44 -21.69
CA THR A 92 -15.59 -1.19 -22.45
C THR A 92 -14.53 -0.23 -21.91
N GLN A 93 -14.04 -0.47 -20.70
CA GLN A 93 -13.05 0.37 -20.02
C GLN A 93 -12.28 -0.45 -18.98
N ASN A 94 -11.05 -0.01 -18.68
CA ASN A 94 -10.25 -0.58 -17.61
C ASN A 94 -10.65 -0.01 -16.24
N ASN A 95 -10.08 -0.56 -15.17
CA ASN A 95 -10.14 0.05 -13.84
C ASN A 95 -9.53 1.46 -13.86
N LEU A 96 -10.06 2.37 -13.05
CA LEU A 96 -9.68 3.78 -13.07
C LEU A 96 -8.15 3.96 -12.93
N GLY A 97 -7.54 4.66 -13.91
CA GLY A 97 -6.12 4.98 -13.92
C GLY A 97 -5.23 3.96 -14.66
N TRP A 98 -5.83 2.94 -15.29
CA TRP A 98 -5.16 1.99 -16.19
C TRP A 98 -5.60 2.18 -17.64
#